data_AF-A0A8H3IUZ0-F1
#
_entry.id   AF-A0A8H3IUZ0-F1
#
_cell.length_a   1.000
_cell.length_b   1.000
_cell.length_c   1.000
_cell.angle_alpha   90.00
_cell.angle_beta   90.00
_cell.angle_gamma   90.00
#
_symmetry.space_group_name_H-M   'P 1'
#
loop_
_entity.id
_entity.type
_entity.pdbx_description
1 polymer ?
#
loop_
_entity_poly.entity_id
_entity_poly.type
_entity_poly.pdbx_seq_one_letter_code
_entity_poly.pdbx_strand_id
1 'polypeptide(L)'
;MGYYDDEGRYHSIRRGLEHAADRVFHPFQEREEVIIEKEDRERGPTRVRDGVRETLRYVERRGGVADTITIPCHHIRIGDLLILQGRPCQVIRITTSAQTGQHRYLGVDLFTKQLHEESSFVSNPSPSVIVQNMLGPVFKQYRVLDIRDDGRVVAMTETGDVKQGLPVIDQGGLWSRLNDSFANGRGSVRVLVINDGGRELAVDYKVIHGSRL
;
A
#
# COMPACT_ATOMS: atom_id res chain seq x y z
N MET A 1 -36.23 -5.44 -9.24
CA MET A 1 -36.15 -4.29 -10.15
C MET A 1 -36.47 -3.05 -9.34
N GLY A 2 -35.57 -2.07 -9.38
CA GLY A 2 -35.69 -0.77 -8.74
C GLY A 2 -34.94 0.25 -9.59
N TYR A 3 -35.24 1.52 -9.41
CA TYR A 3 -34.64 2.61 -10.17
C TYR A 3 -34.03 3.63 -9.23
N TYR A 4 -33.11 4.44 -9.75
CA TYR A 4 -32.54 5.58 -9.06
C TYR A 4 -33.24 6.85 -9.52
N ASP A 5 -33.47 7.79 -8.61
CA ASP A 5 -33.89 9.14 -8.97
C ASP A 5 -32.70 10.03 -9.37
N ASP A 6 -32.99 11.22 -9.89
CA ASP A 6 -31.98 12.20 -10.33
C ASP A 6 -31.15 12.78 -9.16
N GLU A 7 -31.50 12.46 -7.91
CA GLU A 7 -30.73 12.76 -6.71
C GLU A 7 -29.86 11.57 -6.24
N GLY A 8 -29.86 10.47 -6.99
CA GLY A 8 -29.03 9.29 -6.75
C GLY A 8 -29.55 8.35 -5.66
N ARG A 9 -30.81 8.46 -5.22
CA ARG A 9 -31.41 7.57 -4.23
C ARG A 9 -32.10 6.38 -4.90
N TYR A 10 -31.84 5.19 -4.35
CA TYR A 10 -32.39 3.94 -4.88
C TYR A 10 -33.79 3.64 -4.33
N HIS A 11 -34.74 3.36 -5.23
CA HIS A 11 -36.09 2.94 -4.89
C HIS A 11 -36.40 1.54 -5.42
N SER A 12 -36.75 0.63 -4.50
CA SER A 12 -37.20 -0.72 -4.86
C SER A 12 -38.73 -0.77 -5.02
N ILE A 13 -39.20 -1.26 -6.18
CA ILE A 13 -40.63 -1.36 -6.53
C ILE A 13 -41.40 -2.37 -5.65
N ARG A 14 -40.71 -3.17 -4.83
CA ARG A 14 -41.32 -4.22 -3.99
C ARG A 14 -41.75 -3.78 -2.59
N ARG A 15 -41.66 -2.50 -2.23
CA ARG A 15 -41.92 -2.03 -0.85
C ARG A 15 -43.35 -1.46 -0.66
N GLY A 16 -44.32 -1.91 -1.45
CA GLY A 16 -45.67 -1.33 -1.52
C GLY A 16 -46.81 -2.12 -0.87
N LEU A 17 -46.58 -3.33 -0.35
CA LEU A 17 -47.63 -4.15 0.27
C LEU A 17 -47.01 -4.89 1.46
N GLU A 18 -47.23 -4.39 2.67
CA GLU A 18 -47.25 -5.15 3.94
C GLU A 18 -47.40 -4.15 5.11
N HIS A 19 -48.60 -3.61 5.24
CA HIS A 19 -49.12 -3.20 6.55
C HIS A 19 -50.43 -3.95 6.76
N ALA A 20 -50.53 -4.58 7.94
CA ALA A 20 -51.61 -5.42 8.48
C ALA A 20 -51.37 -6.95 8.37
N ALA A 21 -51.50 -7.61 9.53
CA ALA A 21 -51.25 -9.03 9.86
C ALA A 21 -49.78 -9.32 10.25
N ASP A 22 -49.41 -9.91 11.39
CA ASP A 22 -50.18 -10.59 12.43
C ASP A 22 -49.40 -10.59 13.76
N ARG A 23 -50.12 -10.45 14.87
CA ARG A 23 -49.74 -11.06 16.15
C ARG A 23 -50.14 -12.52 16.07
N VAL A 24 -49.21 -13.46 16.30
CA VAL A 24 -49.39 -14.73 17.04
C VAL A 24 -48.13 -15.62 16.89
N PHE A 25 -47.45 -15.83 18.02
CA PHE A 25 -46.69 -17.00 18.49
C PHE A 25 -45.41 -17.55 17.77
N HIS A 26 -44.35 -17.65 18.57
CA HIS A 26 -42.98 -18.22 18.45
C HIS A 26 -42.93 -19.74 18.05
N PRO A 27 -41.77 -20.41 17.72
CA PRO A 27 -40.42 -20.16 18.28
C PRO A 27 -39.13 -20.48 17.44
N PHE A 28 -37.98 -20.05 17.99
CA PHE A 28 -36.56 -20.40 17.71
C PHE A 28 -35.96 -20.14 16.32
N GLN A 29 -35.29 -18.99 16.15
CA GLN A 29 -34.02 -18.88 15.41
C GLN A 29 -33.28 -17.61 15.83
N GLU A 30 -32.04 -17.76 16.31
CA GLU A 30 -31.15 -16.66 16.70
C GLU A 30 -30.94 -15.70 15.53
N ARG A 31 -31.44 -14.46 15.69
CA ARG A 31 -31.17 -13.34 14.78
C ARG A 31 -30.02 -12.53 15.38
N GLU A 32 -28.96 -12.35 14.61
CA GLU A 32 -27.92 -11.35 14.90
C GLU A 32 -28.54 -9.96 14.81
N GLU A 33 -28.64 -9.26 15.93
CA GLU A 33 -29.01 -7.84 15.99
C GLU A 33 -27.76 -6.97 15.87
N VAL A 34 -27.68 -6.21 14.78
CA VAL A 34 -26.72 -5.11 14.65
C VAL A 34 -27.35 -3.86 15.27
N ILE A 35 -26.99 -3.55 16.50
CA ILE A 35 -27.37 -2.31 17.17
C ILE A 35 -26.44 -1.20 16.65
N ILE A 36 -26.98 -0.23 15.92
CA ILE A 36 -26.27 1.01 15.57
C ILE A 36 -26.70 2.07 16.59
N GLU A 37 -26.01 2.15 17.72
CA GLU A 37 -26.12 3.28 18.63
C GLU A 37 -25.49 4.51 17.95
N LYS A 38 -26.33 5.52 17.68
CA LYS A 38 -25.91 6.83 17.22
C LYS A 38 -25.52 7.67 18.44
N GLU A 39 -24.33 7.48 18.97
CA GLU A 39 -23.60 8.50 19.74
C GLU A 39 -22.15 8.01 19.96
N ASP A 40 -21.21 8.95 19.98
CA ASP A 40 -19.74 8.80 20.15
C ASP A 40 -18.88 8.43 18.92
N ARG A 41 -18.45 9.49 18.24
CA ARG A 41 -17.49 9.54 17.11
C ARG A 41 -16.03 9.19 17.43
N GLU A 42 -15.74 8.33 18.41
CA GLU A 42 -14.34 7.98 18.75
C GLU A 42 -14.03 6.47 18.82
N ARG A 43 -14.97 5.58 18.49
CA ARG A 43 -14.68 4.13 18.42
C ARG A 43 -15.05 3.57 17.05
N GLY A 44 -14.03 3.12 16.32
CA GLY A 44 -14.20 2.43 15.04
C GLY A 44 -15.03 1.15 15.18
N PRO A 45 -15.57 0.62 14.06
CA PRO A 45 -16.45 -0.53 14.08
C PRO A 45 -15.72 -1.75 14.66
N THR A 46 -16.31 -2.37 15.69
CA THR A 46 -15.78 -3.60 16.30
C THR A 46 -16.61 -4.76 15.78
N ARG A 47 -15.97 -5.79 15.21
CA ARG A 47 -16.63 -7.08 14.95
C ARG A 47 -16.36 -8.01 16.14
N VAL A 48 -17.41 -8.68 16.61
CA VAL A 48 -17.30 -9.71 17.65
C VAL A 48 -17.67 -11.03 16.99
N ARG A 49 -16.74 -11.99 16.99
CA ARG A 49 -16.98 -13.39 16.65
C ARG A 49 -16.28 -14.23 17.72
N ASP A 50 -16.98 -15.19 18.31
CA ASP A 50 -16.48 -16.06 19.40
C ASP A 50 -15.85 -15.30 20.59
N GLY A 51 -16.49 -14.22 21.04
CA GLY A 51 -16.06 -13.49 22.25
C GLY A 51 -14.77 -12.68 22.12
N VAL A 52 -14.15 -12.66 20.93
CA VAL A 52 -12.95 -11.84 20.66
C VAL A 52 -13.38 -10.51 20.03
N ARG A 53 -13.07 -9.40 20.72
CA ARG A 53 -13.23 -8.04 20.18
C ARG A 53 -12.05 -7.74 19.25
N GLU A 54 -12.26 -7.80 17.94
CA GLU A 54 -11.28 -7.30 16.98
C GLU A 54 -11.46 -5.79 16.78
N THR A 55 -10.50 -5.00 17.28
CA THR A 55 -10.39 -3.58 16.94
C THR A 55 -9.86 -3.48 15.52
N LEU A 56 -10.76 -3.28 14.54
CA LEU A 56 -10.37 -2.88 13.19
C LEU A 56 -9.86 -1.44 13.26
N ARG A 57 -8.54 -1.27 13.36
CA ARG A 57 -7.90 0.03 13.22
C ARG A 57 -8.03 0.46 11.76
N TYR A 58 -9.06 1.24 11.46
CA TYR A 58 -9.10 2.00 10.22
C TYR A 58 -8.12 3.16 10.37
N VAL A 59 -6.87 2.95 9.96
CA VAL A 59 -5.92 4.05 9.82
C VAL A 59 -6.39 4.85 8.62
N GLU A 60 -6.97 6.03 8.88
CA GLU A 60 -7.23 7.03 7.85
C GLU A 60 -5.88 7.33 7.17
N ARG A 61 -5.73 6.85 5.93
CA ARG A 61 -4.50 7.00 5.15
C ARG A 61 -4.29 8.48 4.88
N ARG A 62 -3.41 9.11 5.66
CA ARG A 62 -2.95 10.47 5.38
C ARG A 62 -2.17 10.47 4.07
N GLY A 63 -2.66 11.24 3.09
CA GLY A 63 -2.00 11.46 1.81
C GLY A 63 -2.40 10.43 0.76
N GLY A 64 -2.84 10.91 -0.39
CA GLY A 64 -3.22 10.05 -1.52
C GLY A 64 -2.09 9.08 -1.87
N VAL A 65 -2.40 7.79 -1.80
CA VAL A 65 -1.51 6.66 -2.12
C VAL A 65 -1.29 6.52 -3.65
N ALA A 66 -1.28 7.65 -4.37
CA ALA A 66 -0.80 7.68 -5.74
C ALA A 66 0.68 7.25 -5.68
N ASP A 67 1.07 6.23 -6.43
CA ASP A 67 2.40 5.59 -6.40
C ASP A 67 2.54 4.37 -5.47
N THR A 68 1.48 3.56 -5.32
CA THR A 68 1.59 2.21 -4.71
C THR A 68 1.02 1.11 -5.59
N ILE A 69 1.56 -0.11 -5.42
CA ILE A 69 1.09 -1.34 -6.06
C ILE A 69 0.77 -2.40 -5.02
N THR A 70 -0.19 -3.27 -5.33
CA THR A 70 -0.52 -4.41 -4.48
C THR A 70 0.43 -5.57 -4.76
N ILE A 71 1.06 -6.10 -3.71
CA ILE A 71 1.98 -7.24 -3.79
C ILE A 71 1.40 -8.40 -2.97
N PRO A 72 1.18 -9.57 -3.59
CA PRO A 72 0.78 -10.77 -2.86
C PRO A 72 1.85 -11.19 -1.85
N CYS A 73 1.44 -11.50 -0.63
CA CYS A 73 2.37 -11.77 0.47
C CYS A 73 3.35 -12.91 0.18
N HIS A 74 2.96 -13.91 -0.61
CA HIS A 74 3.82 -15.03 -0.97
C HIS A 74 5.03 -14.65 -1.85
N HIS A 75 5.01 -13.48 -2.51
CA HIS A 75 6.15 -12.97 -3.28
C HIS A 75 7.13 -12.15 -2.43
N ILE A 76 6.76 -11.76 -1.21
CA ILE A 76 7.54 -10.83 -0.40
C ILE A 76 8.67 -11.58 0.33
N ARG A 77 9.87 -11.00 0.32
CA ARG A 77 11.07 -11.51 0.98
C ARG A 77 11.72 -10.43 1.85
N ILE A 78 12.63 -10.87 2.72
CA ILE A 78 13.49 -9.95 3.49
C ILE A 78 14.36 -9.18 2.50
N GLY A 79 14.43 -7.86 2.67
CA GLY A 79 15.11 -6.94 1.77
C GLY A 79 14.17 -6.21 0.81
N ASP A 80 12.94 -6.68 0.61
CA ASP A 80 11.96 -6.02 -0.26
C ASP A 80 11.48 -4.68 0.31
N LEU A 81 10.96 -3.82 -0.56
CA LEU A 81 10.42 -2.52 -0.20
C LEU A 81 8.89 -2.58 -0.12
N LEU A 82 8.34 -2.23 1.03
CA LEU A 82 6.90 -2.16 1.29
C LEU A 82 6.52 -0.80 1.85
N ILE A 83 5.26 -0.44 1.72
CA ILE A 83 4.67 0.68 2.44
C ILE A 83 4.20 0.14 3.79
N LEU A 84 4.84 0.61 4.88
CA LEU A 84 4.46 0.34 6.25
C LEU A 84 4.03 1.65 6.91
N GLN A 85 2.81 1.69 7.44
CA GLN A 85 2.20 2.86 8.08
C GLN A 85 2.26 4.10 7.17
N GLY A 86 2.08 3.89 5.87
CA GLY A 86 2.12 4.94 4.85
C GLY A 86 3.52 5.37 4.41
N ARG A 87 4.59 4.68 4.83
CA ARG A 87 5.97 5.06 4.53
C ARG A 87 6.76 3.94 3.86
N PRO A 88 7.63 4.23 2.88
CA PRO A 88 8.43 3.22 2.20
C PRO A 88 9.53 2.70 3.14
N CYS A 89 9.48 1.40 3.42
CA CYS A 89 10.36 0.71 4.35
C CYS A 89 10.99 -0.53 3.70
N GLN A 90 12.22 -0.82 4.06
CA GLN A 90 12.89 -2.08 3.72
C GLN A 90 12.55 -3.14 4.75
N VAL A 91 12.01 -4.27 4.31
CA VAL A 91 11.62 -5.38 5.17
C VAL A 91 12.85 -6.04 5.77
N ILE A 92 12.90 -6.14 7.10
CA ILE A 92 13.98 -6.82 7.83
C ILE A 92 13.50 -8.10 8.53
N ARG A 93 12.18 -8.23 8.78
CA ARG A 93 11.61 -9.42 9.41
C ARG A 93 10.17 -9.64 8.95
N ILE A 94 9.83 -10.91 8.72
CA ILE A 94 8.48 -11.36 8.39
C ILE A 94 8.06 -12.37 9.47
N THR A 95 6.90 -12.14 10.07
CA THR A 95 6.30 -13.02 11.08
C THR A 95 4.86 -13.31 10.72
N THR A 96 4.25 -14.34 11.29
CA THR A 96 2.83 -14.63 11.11
C THR A 96 2.12 -14.52 12.46
N SER A 97 1.02 -13.77 12.49
CA SER A 97 0.19 -13.63 13.67
C SER A 97 -0.51 -14.95 13.98
N ALA A 98 -0.25 -15.52 15.16
CA ALA A 98 -0.87 -16.78 15.57
C ALA A 98 -2.40 -16.68 15.72
N GLN A 99 -2.91 -15.48 16.05
CA GLN A 99 -4.35 -15.25 16.25
C GLN A 99 -5.11 -15.07 14.94
N THR A 100 -4.53 -14.35 13.97
CA THR A 100 -5.24 -13.93 12.75
C THR A 100 -4.74 -14.62 11.48
N GLY A 101 -3.62 -15.34 11.54
CA GLY A 101 -2.95 -15.91 10.37
C GLY A 101 -2.38 -14.87 9.39
N GLN A 102 -2.40 -13.59 9.75
CA GLN A 102 -1.88 -12.52 8.90
C GLN A 102 -0.36 -12.43 9.00
N HIS A 103 0.29 -12.08 7.89
CA HIS A 103 1.70 -11.75 7.90
C HIS A 103 1.90 -10.38 8.55
N ARG A 104 2.93 -10.26 9.36
CA ARG A 104 3.37 -9.03 10.02
C ARG A 104 4.79 -8.73 9.58
N TYR A 105 4.97 -7.56 9.00
CA TYR A 105 6.21 -7.08 8.42
C TYR A 105 6.80 -6.01 9.32
N LEU A 106 8.06 -6.20 9.72
CA LEU A 106 8.87 -5.18 10.37
C LEU A 106 9.87 -4.67 9.33
N GLY A 107 9.92 -3.36 9.14
CA GLY A 107 10.82 -2.72 8.20
C GLY A 107 11.46 -1.46 8.74
N VAL A 108 12.54 -1.04 8.08
CA VAL A 108 13.26 0.20 8.36
C VAL A 108 12.87 1.24 7.31
N ASP A 109 12.41 2.40 7.75
CA ASP A 109 12.07 3.50 6.85
C ASP A 109 13.28 3.97 6.05
N LEU A 110 13.11 4.18 4.75
CA LEU A 110 14.22 4.55 3.87
C LEU A 110 14.77 5.96 4.16
N PHE A 111 13.94 6.88 4.67
CA PHE A 111 14.29 8.28 4.89
C PHE A 111 14.67 8.58 6.34
N THR A 112 13.89 8.13 7.32
CA THR A 112 14.10 8.42 8.75
C THR A 112 14.87 7.34 9.49
N LYS A 113 15.05 6.17 8.87
CA LYS A 113 15.69 4.99 9.48
C LYS A 113 14.99 4.47 10.74
N GLN A 114 13.73 4.85 10.95
CA GLN A 114 12.90 4.36 12.05
C GLN A 114 12.29 3.00 11.72
N LEU A 115 12.00 2.21 12.75
CA LEU A 115 11.32 0.92 12.60
C LEU A 115 9.80 1.12 12.51
N HIS A 116 9.19 0.51 11.51
CA HIS A 116 7.74 0.45 11.35
C HIS A 116 7.26 -0.99 11.22
N GLU A 117 6.08 -1.25 11.76
CA GLU A 117 5.44 -2.56 11.71
C GLU A 117 4.01 -2.44 11.19
N GLU A 118 3.65 -3.29 10.24
CA GLU A 118 2.29 -3.38 9.70
C GLU A 118 1.92 -4.83 9.36
N SER A 119 0.63 -5.16 9.46
CA SER A 119 0.10 -6.48 9.11
C SER A 119 -0.53 -6.46 7.71
N SER A 120 -0.42 -7.58 7.00
CA SER A 120 -1.05 -7.80 5.70
C SER A 120 -2.56 -7.64 5.80
N PHE A 121 -3.17 -7.07 4.77
CA PHE A 121 -4.62 -7.06 4.64
C PHE A 121 -5.11 -8.27 3.85
N VAL A 122 -6.25 -8.80 4.27
CA VAL A 122 -6.90 -9.98 3.67
C VAL A 122 -8.12 -9.53 2.87
N SER A 123 -8.27 -10.05 1.65
CA SER A 123 -9.45 -9.85 0.82
C SER A 123 -9.96 -11.15 0.21
N ASN A 124 -11.28 -11.18 -0.05
CA ASN A 124 -11.98 -12.34 -0.57
C ASN A 124 -12.66 -11.96 -1.90
N PRO A 125 -11.91 -11.89 -3.02
CA PRO A 125 -12.45 -11.40 -4.30
C PRO A 125 -13.52 -12.34 -4.90
N SER A 126 -13.49 -13.62 -4.55
CA SER A 126 -14.48 -14.61 -4.95
C SER A 126 -14.63 -15.70 -3.87
N PRO A 127 -15.73 -16.49 -3.91
CA PRO A 127 -15.90 -17.61 -2.98
C PRO A 127 -14.70 -18.55 -3.00
N SER A 128 -14.26 -18.97 -1.80
CA SER A 128 -13.10 -19.85 -1.59
C SER A 128 -11.74 -19.27 -2.00
N VAL A 129 -11.65 -18.01 -2.41
CA VAL A 129 -10.38 -17.34 -2.70
C VAL A 129 -10.07 -16.35 -1.58
N ILE A 130 -8.95 -16.59 -0.91
CA ILE A 130 -8.40 -15.70 0.12
C ILE A 130 -7.07 -15.18 -0.38
N VAL A 131 -6.93 -13.85 -0.45
CA VAL A 131 -5.69 -13.21 -0.88
C VAL A 131 -5.18 -12.32 0.26
N GLN A 132 -3.93 -12.52 0.65
CA GLN A 132 -3.22 -11.63 1.57
C GLN A 132 -2.23 -10.79 0.78
N ASN A 133 -2.32 -9.47 0.95
CA ASN A 133 -1.47 -8.54 0.22
C ASN A 133 -0.84 -7.51 1.15
N MET A 134 0.22 -6.88 0.64
CA MET A 134 0.78 -5.65 1.14
C MET A 134 0.86 -4.62 0.00
N LEU A 135 1.15 -3.37 0.35
CA LEU A 135 1.44 -2.34 -0.63
C LEU A 135 2.95 -2.21 -0.80
N GLY A 136 3.40 -2.13 -2.05
CA GLY A 136 4.77 -1.75 -2.42
C GLY A 136 4.80 -0.36 -3.05
N PRO A 137 5.94 0.34 -3.01
CA PRO A 137 6.12 1.61 -3.69
C PRO A 137 6.20 1.42 -5.21
N VAL A 138 5.72 2.42 -5.96
CA VAL A 138 6.02 2.55 -7.40
C VAL A 138 7.34 3.29 -7.57
N PHE A 139 8.22 2.74 -8.40
CA PHE A 139 9.49 3.36 -8.73
C PHE A 139 9.35 4.23 -9.99
N LYS A 140 9.73 5.49 -9.89
CA LYS A 140 9.91 6.37 -11.04
C LYS A 140 11.30 6.16 -11.63
N GLN A 141 11.42 6.29 -12.95
CA GLN A 141 12.68 6.07 -13.64
C GLN A 141 13.24 7.40 -14.11
N TYR A 142 14.36 7.84 -13.54
CA TYR A 142 15.03 9.06 -13.97
C TYR A 142 16.31 8.73 -14.73
N ARG A 143 16.55 9.45 -15.82
CA ARG A 143 17.79 9.35 -16.59
C ARG A 143 18.90 10.06 -15.86
N VAL A 144 19.99 9.35 -15.57
CA VAL A 144 21.19 9.97 -15.02
C VAL A 144 21.82 10.86 -16.09
N LEU A 145 22.03 12.13 -15.75
CA LEU A 145 22.74 13.09 -16.59
C LEU A 145 24.19 13.25 -16.14
N ASP A 146 24.40 13.30 -14.81
CA ASP A 146 25.71 13.48 -14.20
C ASP A 146 25.74 12.93 -12.77
N ILE A 147 26.93 12.59 -12.28
CA ILE A 147 27.16 12.17 -10.90
C ILE A 147 28.19 13.13 -10.30
N ARG A 148 27.83 13.76 -9.20
CA ARG A 148 28.67 14.75 -8.53
C ARG A 148 29.57 14.08 -7.49
N ASP A 149 30.70 14.73 -7.21
CA ASP A 149 31.67 14.29 -6.20
C ASP A 149 31.11 14.32 -4.76
N ASP A 150 30.03 15.07 -4.53
CA ASP A 150 29.36 15.22 -3.23
C ASP A 150 28.40 14.07 -2.88
N GLY A 151 28.38 12.99 -3.67
CA GLY A 151 27.51 11.85 -3.41
C GLY A 151 26.08 12.02 -3.95
N ARG A 152 25.83 13.00 -4.81
CA ARG A 152 24.50 13.28 -5.38
C ARG A 152 24.45 13.07 -6.88
N VAL A 153 23.25 12.75 -7.37
CA VAL A 153 22.99 12.50 -8.78
C VAL A 153 22.21 13.67 -9.39
N VAL A 154 22.60 14.07 -10.61
CA VAL A 154 21.78 14.92 -11.46
C VAL A 154 21.01 14.01 -12.40
N ALA A 155 19.69 14.05 -12.32
CA ALA A 155 18.82 13.16 -13.09
C ALA A 155 17.70 13.93 -13.78
N MET A 156 17.22 13.42 -14.91
CA MET A 156 16.11 13.97 -15.67
C MET A 156 14.90 13.04 -15.59
N THR A 157 13.74 13.60 -15.28
CA THR A 157 12.47 12.86 -15.27
C THR A 157 12.02 12.53 -16.70
N GLU A 158 10.97 11.69 -16.83
CA GLU A 158 10.35 11.42 -18.14
C GLU A 158 9.69 12.67 -18.74
N THR A 159 9.26 13.62 -17.92
CA THR A 159 8.69 14.92 -18.35
C THR A 159 9.74 15.92 -18.83
N GLY A 160 11.03 15.62 -18.65
CA GLY A 160 12.14 16.51 -19.01
C GLY A 160 12.62 17.43 -17.87
N ASP A 161 12.02 17.34 -16.69
CA ASP A 161 12.44 18.12 -15.52
C ASP A 161 13.78 17.61 -14.99
N VAL A 162 14.71 18.53 -14.69
CA VAL A 162 16.04 18.18 -14.19
C VAL A 162 16.08 18.29 -12.67
N LYS A 163 16.27 17.16 -12.00
CA LYS A 163 16.49 17.02 -10.57
C LYS A 163 17.97 17.21 -10.26
N GLN A 164 18.30 18.37 -9.69
CA GLN A 164 19.64 18.68 -9.23
C GLN A 164 19.81 18.15 -7.79
N GLY A 165 20.74 17.22 -7.58
CA GLY A 165 21.12 16.79 -6.24
C GLY A 165 20.26 15.69 -5.63
N LEU A 166 19.75 14.76 -6.46
CA LEU A 166 19.01 13.58 -6.03
C LEU A 166 19.89 12.70 -5.12
N PRO A 167 19.49 12.44 -3.86
CA PRO A 167 20.24 11.56 -2.98
C PRO A 167 20.12 10.10 -3.42
N VAL A 168 21.17 9.34 -3.17
CA VAL A 168 21.23 7.89 -3.41
C VAL A 168 21.29 7.18 -2.07
N ILE A 169 20.55 6.07 -1.94
CA ILE A 169 20.59 5.28 -0.71
C ILE A 169 21.97 4.65 -0.53
N ASP A 170 22.50 4.75 0.70
CA ASP A 170 23.76 4.13 1.08
C ASP A 170 23.54 2.68 1.52
N GLN A 171 23.22 1.81 0.56
CA GLN A 171 22.99 0.38 0.81
C GLN A 171 23.59 -0.48 -0.31
N GLY A 172 24.18 -1.62 0.08
CA GLY A 172 24.63 -2.65 -0.88
C GLY A 172 25.67 -2.17 -1.91
N GLY A 173 26.48 -1.17 -1.57
CA GLY A 173 27.47 -0.59 -2.48
C GLY A 173 26.86 0.05 -3.73
N LEU A 174 25.59 0.47 -3.68
CA LEU A 174 24.84 1.02 -4.81
C LEU A 174 25.59 2.17 -5.49
N TRP A 175 26.18 3.06 -4.70
CA TRP A 175 26.93 4.22 -5.21
C TRP A 175 28.11 3.83 -6.11
N SER A 176 28.92 2.86 -5.69
CA SER A 176 30.07 2.39 -6.49
C SER A 176 29.59 1.76 -7.79
N ARG A 177 28.62 0.84 -7.71
CA ARG A 177 28.07 0.15 -8.87
C ARG A 177 27.43 1.12 -9.87
N LEU A 178 26.75 2.14 -9.38
CA LEU A 178 26.15 3.20 -10.17
C LEU A 178 27.23 4.00 -10.92
N ASN A 179 28.30 4.43 -10.23
CA ASN A 179 29.41 5.15 -10.83
C ASN A 179 30.11 4.35 -11.93
N ASP A 180 30.41 3.08 -11.66
CA ASP A 180 31.03 2.18 -12.64
C ASP A 180 30.14 2.02 -13.88
N SER A 181 28.84 1.83 -13.68
CA SER A 181 27.88 1.69 -14.77
C SER A 181 27.73 2.99 -15.58
N PHE A 182 27.77 4.14 -14.91
CA PHE A 182 27.68 5.44 -15.56
C PHE A 182 28.94 5.77 -16.37
N ALA A 183 30.13 5.46 -15.85
CA ALA A 183 31.39 5.63 -16.56
C ALA A 183 31.43 4.82 -17.88
N ASN A 184 30.86 3.63 -17.86
CA ASN A 184 30.78 2.73 -19.03
C ASN A 184 29.62 3.04 -19.99
N GLY A 185 28.65 3.88 -19.59
CA GLY A 185 27.38 3.99 -20.32
C GLY A 185 26.49 5.16 -19.89
N ARG A 186 27.02 6.39 -19.90
CA ARG A 186 26.33 7.60 -19.38
C ARG A 186 24.86 7.76 -19.79
N GLY A 187 24.51 7.39 -21.03
CA GLY A 187 23.14 7.54 -21.56
C GLY A 187 22.17 6.39 -21.24
N SER A 188 22.67 5.21 -20.89
CA SER A 188 21.87 4.00 -20.67
C SER A 188 21.40 3.85 -19.23
N VAL A 189 22.02 4.54 -18.27
CA VAL A 189 21.68 4.39 -16.85
C VAL A 189 20.36 5.10 -16.53
N ARG A 190 19.47 4.39 -15.83
CA ARG A 190 18.24 4.91 -15.22
C ARG A 190 18.27 4.58 -13.73
N VAL A 191 18.09 5.57 -12.87
CA VAL A 191 17.90 5.34 -11.43
C VAL A 191 16.42 5.12 -11.13
N LEU A 192 16.14 4.20 -10.22
CA LEU A 192 14.83 3.92 -9.68
C LEU A 192 14.63 4.78 -8.44
N VAL A 193 13.59 5.62 -8.46
CA VAL A 193 13.36 6.66 -7.47
C VAL A 193 12.02 6.44 -6.79
N ILE A 194 12.04 6.51 -5.46
CA ILE A 194 10.83 6.56 -4.64
C ILE A 194 10.55 8.02 -4.29
N ASN A 195 9.28 8.41 -4.35
CA ASN A 195 8.78 9.69 -3.88
C ASN A 195 7.91 9.48 -2.63
N ASP A 196 8.26 10.12 -1.52
CA ASP A 196 7.51 10.12 -0.27
C ASP A 196 7.21 11.56 0.15
N GLY A 197 6.01 12.05 -0.20
CA GLY A 197 5.56 13.39 0.18
C GLY A 197 6.46 14.52 -0.33
N GLY A 198 7.01 14.38 -1.54
CA GLY A 198 7.92 15.35 -2.15
C GLY A 198 9.41 15.11 -1.86
N ARG A 199 9.75 14.16 -0.97
CA ARG A 199 11.12 13.69 -0.80
C ARG A 199 11.42 12.59 -1.79
N GLU A 200 12.50 12.75 -2.55
CA GLU A 200 12.92 11.77 -3.55
C GLU A 200 14.20 11.09 -3.13
N LEU A 201 14.29 9.78 -3.35
CA LEU A 201 15.48 8.97 -3.05
C LEU A 201 15.69 7.94 -4.15
N ALA A 202 16.90 7.90 -4.71
CA ALA A 202 17.31 6.83 -5.62
C ALA A 202 17.67 5.59 -4.80
N VAL A 203 16.94 4.51 -5.06
CA VAL A 203 17.02 3.26 -4.27
C VAL A 203 17.66 2.10 -5.04
N ASP A 204 17.67 2.18 -6.37
CA ASP A 204 18.38 1.24 -7.23
C ASP A 204 18.64 1.88 -8.60
N TYR A 205 19.28 1.15 -9.51
CA TYR A 205 19.44 1.56 -10.91
C TYR A 205 19.31 0.39 -11.88
N LYS A 206 19.02 0.71 -13.14
CA LYS A 206 19.07 -0.23 -14.24
C LYS A 206 19.77 0.38 -15.45
N VAL A 207 20.41 -0.48 -16.23
CA VAL A 207 21.06 -0.09 -17.49
C VAL A 207 20.14 -0.46 -18.64
N ILE A 208 19.64 0.55 -19.34
CA ILE A 208 18.85 0.41 -20.56
C ILE A 208 19.81 0.29 -21.74
N HIS A 209 20.01 -0.94 -22.19
CA HIS A 209 20.74 -1.21 -23.42
C HIS A 209 19.84 -0.79 -24.58
N GLY A 210 20.13 0.35 -25.19
CA GLY A 210 19.43 0.81 -26.38
C GLY A 210 19.67 -0.16 -27.53
N SER A 211 18.56 -0.67 -28.08
CA SER A 211 18.48 -1.28 -29.41
C SER A 211 19.36 -0.50 -30.39
N ARG A 212 20.15 -1.23 -31.19
CA ARG A 212 20.80 -0.71 -32.40
C ARG A 212 19.75 0.10 -33.16
N LEU A 213 19.99 1.40 -33.30
CA LEU A 213 19.41 2.21 -34.37
C LEU A 213 19.96 1.71 -35.71
#